data_AF-A0A6A6GLZ6-F1
#
_entry.id   AF-A0A6A6GLZ6-F1
#
_cell.length_a   1.000
_cell.length_b   1.000
_cell.length_c   1.000
_cell.angle_alpha   90.00
_cell.angle_beta   90.00
_cell.angle_gamma   90.00
#
_symmetry.space_group_name_H-M   'P 1'
#
loop_
_entity.id
_entity.type
_entity.pdbx_description
1 polymer ?
#
loop_
_entity_poly.entity_id
_entity_poly.type
_entity_poly.pdbx_seq_one_letter_code
_entity_poly.pdbx_strand_id
1 'polypeptide(L)'
;MVDGDSSQTPTWKFTQCFGDKGDVEDITEADIISTVEFDQTGNYLATGDKGGRVVLFERNESKKTCEYKFHTEFQSHEPEFDYLKSLEIEEKINKIKWCRRQNASHYLLSTNDKTIKLWKVFEKSLKVVAENNLSQELTPAGVGNANGGGPVRTPNHAFRSVADLKFPRMTHHDTVIAAVPRKVYANAHAYHINSISPNSDGETFISSDDLRINLWNLNIQDQSFNIVDIKPANMEELTEVITAAEFHPQSCNIFMYASSKGTIKLADMRESALCDAHAKQFEQEEDPSSRSFFSEIISSISDVRFSNDGRYILSRDYLTVKIWDVKMDSKPVKTIPIHEHLRPRLCDTYENDSIFDKFEVVFSGDGKNVMTGSYNNNFMIYPSEENKDTEVVLQADKSAFKAKKVGVPTPMNSATSPGGKDKKGSRANSPAGQGARMRKETDADQIDFNKKILHMSWHPFEDSIAIAATNNLFVFSAL
;
A
#
# COMPACT_ATOMS: atom_id res chain seq x y z
N MET A 1 22.97 -22.94 23.49
CA MET A 1 23.65 -21.68 23.14
C MET A 1 24.59 -22.02 22.01
N VAL A 2 24.15 -21.78 20.78
CA VAL A 2 25.01 -21.82 19.60
C VAL A 2 25.01 -20.37 19.14
N ASP A 3 26.16 -19.73 19.29
CA ASP A 3 26.40 -18.35 18.85
C ASP A 3 26.15 -18.28 17.34
N GLY A 4 25.02 -17.68 16.97
CA GLY A 4 24.74 -17.29 15.60
C GLY A 4 25.57 -16.06 15.27
N ASP A 5 26.42 -16.19 14.26
CA ASP A 5 27.23 -15.11 13.70
C ASP A 5 26.31 -13.99 13.16
N SER A 6 25.98 -13.03 14.01
CA SER A 6 25.06 -11.92 13.74
C SER A 6 25.78 -10.73 13.09
N SER A 7 26.59 -10.98 12.06
CA SER A 7 27.41 -9.95 11.41
C SER A 7 27.25 -9.84 9.89
N GLN A 8 26.40 -10.67 9.26
CA GLN A 8 26.08 -10.49 7.85
C GLN A 8 24.90 -9.56 7.68
N THR A 9 25.16 -8.40 7.06
CA THR A 9 24.13 -7.48 6.63
C THR A 9 23.20 -8.15 5.61
N PRO A 10 21.87 -7.98 5.73
CA PRO A 10 20.91 -8.64 4.87
C PRO A 10 21.14 -8.24 3.42
N THR A 11 21.24 -9.26 2.57
CA THR A 11 21.60 -9.10 1.16
C THR A 11 20.33 -9.22 0.33
N TRP A 12 19.82 -8.09 -0.17
CA TRP A 12 18.54 -8.04 -0.89
C TRP A 12 18.66 -8.57 -2.32
N LYS A 13 17.75 -9.46 -2.69
CA LYS A 13 17.69 -10.05 -4.03
C LYS A 13 16.28 -10.06 -4.57
N PHE A 14 16.20 -9.92 -5.89
CA PHE A 14 14.96 -10.14 -6.63
C PHE A 14 14.47 -11.58 -6.46
N THR A 15 13.19 -11.76 -6.17
CA THR A 15 12.55 -13.07 -5.97
C THR A 15 11.52 -13.35 -7.05
N GLN A 16 10.58 -12.44 -7.26
CA GLN A 16 9.43 -12.65 -8.15
C GLN A 16 8.94 -11.35 -8.78
N CYS A 17 8.29 -11.44 -9.93
CA CYS A 17 7.55 -10.33 -10.54
C CYS A 17 6.24 -10.85 -11.11
N PHE A 18 5.16 -10.11 -10.87
CA PHE A 18 3.88 -10.25 -11.58
C PHE A 18 3.69 -9.04 -12.50
N GLY A 19 2.85 -9.19 -13.53
CA GLY A 19 2.62 -8.16 -14.52
C GLY A 19 3.20 -8.51 -15.89
N ASP A 20 2.90 -7.66 -16.86
CA ASP A 20 3.22 -7.93 -18.27
C ASP A 20 4.67 -7.60 -18.63
N LYS A 21 5.26 -8.44 -19.47
CA LYS A 21 6.66 -8.28 -19.92
C LYS A 21 6.82 -7.30 -21.10
N GLY A 22 5.71 -6.72 -21.56
CA GLY A 22 5.65 -5.74 -22.63
C GLY A 22 6.52 -4.51 -22.36
N ASP A 23 6.69 -3.67 -23.37
CA ASP A 23 7.37 -2.40 -23.17
C ASP A 23 6.45 -1.41 -22.47
N VAL A 24 7.02 -0.45 -21.75
CA VAL A 24 6.27 0.46 -20.86
C VAL A 24 5.21 1.26 -21.64
N GLU A 25 5.44 1.47 -22.95
CA GLU A 25 4.55 2.19 -23.86
C GLU A 25 3.29 1.41 -24.25
N ASP A 26 3.28 0.07 -24.09
CA ASP A 26 2.11 -0.78 -24.40
C ASP A 26 1.20 -1.00 -23.19
N ILE A 27 1.53 -0.43 -22.02
CA ILE A 27 0.79 -0.63 -20.78
C ILE A 27 -0.43 0.30 -20.78
N THR A 28 -1.62 -0.28 -20.59
CA THR A 28 -2.84 0.52 -20.43
C THR A 28 -2.83 1.24 -19.08
N GLU A 29 -3.31 2.48 -19.04
CA GLU A 29 -3.35 3.25 -17.80
C GLU A 29 -4.15 2.55 -16.69
N ALA A 30 -5.21 1.83 -17.06
CA ALA A 30 -6.04 1.06 -16.15
C ALA A 30 -5.27 -0.07 -15.43
N ASP A 31 -4.22 -0.63 -16.05
CA ASP A 31 -3.39 -1.69 -15.46
C ASP A 31 -2.30 -1.18 -14.51
N ILE A 32 -2.14 0.15 -14.35
CA ILE A 32 -1.14 0.72 -13.46
C ILE A 32 -1.56 0.49 -12.01
N ILE A 33 -0.69 -0.17 -11.23
CA ILE A 33 -0.90 -0.43 -9.80
C ILE A 33 -0.82 0.88 -9.03
N SER A 34 -1.85 1.16 -8.23
CA SER A 34 -2.03 2.40 -7.46
C SER A 34 -1.99 2.20 -5.95
N THR A 35 -1.95 0.95 -5.46
CA THR A 35 -1.75 0.65 -4.04
C THR A 35 -1.33 -0.81 -3.85
N VAL A 36 -0.51 -1.08 -2.82
CA VAL A 36 0.00 -2.41 -2.47
C VAL A 36 -0.03 -2.55 -0.96
N GLU A 37 -0.62 -3.63 -0.44
CA GLU A 37 -0.73 -3.84 1.02
C GLU A 37 -0.68 -5.33 1.38
N PHE A 38 0.30 -5.71 2.22
CA PHE A 38 0.30 -7.02 2.89
C PHE A 38 -0.80 -7.10 3.95
N ASP A 39 -1.35 -8.29 4.15
CA ASP A 39 -2.19 -8.55 5.31
C ASP A 39 -1.36 -8.63 6.60
N GLN A 40 -2.02 -8.60 7.75
CA GLN A 40 -1.32 -8.63 9.05
C GLN A 40 -0.53 -9.91 9.28
N THR A 41 -0.84 -10.99 8.56
CA THR A 41 -0.08 -12.26 8.65
C THR A 41 1.10 -12.32 7.69
N GLY A 42 1.08 -11.51 6.62
CA GLY A 42 2.00 -11.58 5.50
C GLY A 42 1.72 -12.73 4.52
N ASN A 43 0.73 -13.58 4.80
CA ASN A 43 0.38 -14.68 3.89
C ASN A 43 -0.42 -14.21 2.68
N TYR A 44 -1.01 -13.02 2.73
CA TYR A 44 -1.76 -12.46 1.62
C TYR A 44 -1.22 -11.07 1.26
N LEU A 45 -1.24 -10.77 -0.03
CA LEU A 45 -0.83 -9.50 -0.59
C LEU A 45 -1.93 -9.01 -1.52
N ALA A 46 -2.37 -7.76 -1.33
CA ALA A 46 -3.36 -7.12 -2.19
C ALA A 46 -2.70 -6.03 -3.03
N THR A 47 -3.13 -5.91 -4.28
CA THR A 47 -2.86 -4.76 -5.13
C THR A 47 -4.17 -4.18 -5.66
N GLY A 48 -4.23 -2.86 -5.75
CA GLY A 48 -5.29 -2.14 -6.47
C GLY A 48 -4.69 -1.41 -7.66
N ASP A 49 -5.47 -1.22 -8.72
CA ASP A 49 -5.05 -0.49 -9.91
C ASP A 49 -5.94 0.72 -10.23
N LYS A 50 -5.51 1.48 -11.24
CA LYS A 50 -6.24 2.62 -11.77
C LYS A 50 -7.57 2.24 -12.44
N GLY A 51 -7.70 1.01 -12.93
CA GLY A 51 -8.92 0.46 -13.52
C GLY A 51 -9.91 -0.09 -12.50
N GLY A 52 -9.71 0.14 -11.20
CA GLY A 52 -10.65 -0.23 -10.14
C GLY A 52 -10.66 -1.71 -9.76
N ARG A 53 -9.70 -2.50 -10.23
CA ARG A 53 -9.58 -3.93 -9.88
C ARG A 53 -8.75 -4.11 -8.62
N VAL A 54 -9.09 -5.15 -7.87
CA VAL A 54 -8.29 -5.64 -6.74
C VAL A 54 -7.83 -7.04 -7.06
N VAL A 55 -6.52 -7.26 -6.98
CA VAL A 55 -5.86 -8.55 -7.19
C VAL A 55 -5.26 -9.02 -5.88
N LEU A 56 -5.56 -10.25 -5.48
CA LEU A 56 -5.04 -10.87 -4.28
C LEU A 56 -4.06 -11.98 -4.66
N PHE A 57 -2.97 -12.04 -3.90
CA PHE A 57 -1.97 -13.07 -3.97
C PHE A 57 -1.87 -13.79 -2.63
N GLU A 58 -1.61 -15.09 -2.67
CA GLU A 58 -1.45 -15.95 -1.50
C GLU A 58 -0.03 -16.50 -1.47
N ARG A 59 0.56 -16.58 -0.28
CA ARG A 59 1.90 -17.11 -0.07
C ARG A 59 1.99 -18.56 -0.52
N ASN A 60 3.05 -18.88 -1.26
CA ASN A 60 3.33 -20.21 -1.72
C ASN A 60 4.14 -20.99 -0.67
N GLU A 61 3.44 -21.70 0.22
CA GLU A 61 4.07 -22.51 1.27
C GLU A 61 4.97 -23.65 0.74
N SER A 62 4.85 -24.02 -0.54
CA SER A 62 5.73 -25.03 -1.15
C SER A 62 7.15 -24.54 -1.40
N LYS A 63 7.40 -23.23 -1.29
CA LYS A 63 8.69 -22.59 -1.52
C LYS A 63 9.27 -22.13 -0.19
N LYS A 64 10.58 -22.32 -0.02
CA LYS A 64 11.31 -21.81 1.16
C LYS A 64 11.50 -20.29 1.10
N THR A 65 11.54 -19.73 -0.10
CA THR A 65 11.58 -18.30 -0.38
C THR A 65 10.17 -17.70 -0.29
N CYS A 66 10.07 -16.43 0.13
CA CYS A 66 8.82 -15.70 0.18
C CYS A 66 8.32 -15.39 -1.24
N GLU A 67 7.64 -16.37 -1.84
CA GLU A 67 7.00 -16.29 -3.15
C GLU A 67 5.47 -16.33 -2.97
N TYR A 68 4.77 -15.66 -3.87
CA TYR A 68 3.31 -15.61 -3.90
C TYR A 68 2.78 -16.27 -5.16
N LYS A 69 1.52 -16.70 -5.12
CA LYS A 69 0.74 -17.16 -6.27
C LYS A 69 -0.52 -16.32 -6.37
N PHE A 70 -1.03 -16.17 -7.59
CA PHE A 70 -2.34 -15.56 -7.81
C PHE A 70 -3.41 -16.30 -6.99
N HIS A 71 -4.24 -15.57 -6.25
CA HIS A 71 -5.31 -16.11 -5.43
C HIS A 71 -6.68 -15.82 -6.04
N THR A 72 -6.99 -14.55 -6.30
CA THR A 72 -8.24 -14.13 -6.94
C THR A 72 -8.14 -12.68 -7.43
N GLU A 73 -9.03 -12.29 -8.34
CA GLU A 73 -9.22 -10.91 -8.78
C GLU A 73 -10.71 -10.57 -8.79
N PHE A 74 -11.03 -9.29 -8.59
CA PHE A 74 -12.40 -8.79 -8.73
C PHE A 74 -12.42 -7.29 -9.03
N GLN A 75 -13.48 -6.84 -9.71
CA GLN A 75 -13.75 -5.42 -9.91
C GLN A 75 -14.24 -4.81 -8.59
N SER A 76 -13.48 -3.89 -8.01
CA SER A 76 -13.85 -3.23 -6.76
C SER A 76 -14.71 -1.99 -7.03
N HIS A 77 -14.26 -1.12 -7.92
CA HIS A 77 -14.93 0.13 -8.24
C HIS A 77 -15.13 0.25 -9.75
N GLU A 78 -16.18 0.91 -10.18
CA GLU A 78 -16.46 1.20 -11.59
C GLU A 78 -16.56 2.72 -11.73
N PRO A 79 -16.32 3.29 -12.93
CA PRO A 79 -16.44 4.72 -13.12
C PRO A 79 -17.88 5.17 -12.82
N GLU A 80 -18.00 6.20 -12.00
CA GLU A 80 -19.27 6.79 -11.60
C GLU A 80 -19.32 8.27 -12.04
N PHE A 81 -20.51 8.83 -12.22
CA PHE A 81 -20.67 10.24 -12.56
C PHE A 81 -21.72 10.89 -11.66
N ASP A 82 -21.32 11.91 -10.90
CA ASP A 82 -22.22 12.75 -10.13
C ASP A 82 -22.82 13.83 -11.04
N TYR A 83 -24.02 13.58 -11.57
CA TYR A 83 -24.73 14.51 -12.45
C TYR A 83 -25.09 15.85 -11.81
N LEU A 84 -25.21 15.91 -10.48
CA LEU A 84 -25.58 17.15 -9.79
C LEU A 84 -24.37 18.07 -9.64
N LYS A 85 -23.18 17.49 -9.46
CA LYS A 85 -21.92 18.23 -9.36
C LYS A 85 -21.16 18.29 -10.68
N SER A 86 -21.63 17.59 -11.71
CA SER A 86 -20.91 17.38 -12.98
C SER A 86 -19.49 16.87 -12.74
N LEU A 87 -19.35 15.91 -11.82
CA LEU A 87 -18.07 15.38 -11.39
C LEU A 87 -17.96 13.90 -11.79
N GLU A 88 -16.93 13.58 -12.57
CA GLU A 88 -16.52 12.21 -12.82
C GLU A 88 -15.80 11.65 -11.59
N ILE A 89 -16.17 10.44 -11.21
CA ILE A 89 -15.59 9.71 -10.09
C ILE A 89 -14.84 8.53 -10.71
N GLU A 90 -13.52 8.63 -10.69
CA GLU A 90 -12.63 7.58 -11.17
C GLU A 90 -12.80 6.28 -10.38
N GLU A 91 -12.65 5.16 -11.07
CA GLU A 91 -12.63 3.82 -10.46
C GLU A 91 -11.30 3.50 -9.76
N LYS A 92 -10.27 4.31 -9.97
CA LYS A 92 -8.93 4.12 -9.40
C LYS A 92 -8.98 3.83 -7.90
N ILE A 93 -8.29 2.75 -7.50
CA ILE A 93 -8.17 2.37 -6.10
C ILE A 93 -7.08 3.22 -5.43
N ASN A 94 -7.45 4.08 -4.49
CA ASN A 94 -6.51 4.95 -3.78
C ASN A 94 -5.76 4.21 -2.67
N LYS A 95 -6.48 3.40 -1.88
CA LYS A 95 -5.92 2.64 -0.74
C LYS A 95 -6.68 1.33 -0.54
N ILE A 96 -5.95 0.31 -0.09
CA ILE A 96 -6.47 -0.95 0.43
C ILE A 96 -5.99 -1.13 1.86
N LYS A 97 -6.89 -1.54 2.77
CA LYS A 97 -6.53 -1.92 4.14
C LYS A 97 -7.22 -3.20 4.56
N TRP A 98 -6.42 -4.16 5.04
CA TRP A 98 -6.93 -5.42 5.58
C TRP A 98 -7.60 -5.19 6.93
N CYS A 99 -8.79 -5.76 7.12
CA CYS A 99 -9.40 -5.85 8.43
C CYS A 99 -8.88 -7.10 9.15
N ARG A 100 -8.81 -7.04 10.49
CA ARG A 100 -8.39 -8.19 11.29
C ARG A 100 -9.29 -9.40 11.02
N ARG A 101 -8.66 -10.52 10.65
CA ARG A 101 -9.36 -11.77 10.33
C ARG A 101 -10.04 -12.35 11.57
N GLN A 102 -11.36 -12.56 11.50
CA GLN A 102 -12.17 -13.16 12.58
C GLN A 102 -12.54 -14.63 12.34
N ASN A 103 -12.50 -15.07 11.08
CA ASN A 103 -12.84 -16.43 10.67
C ASN A 103 -12.09 -16.80 9.39
N ALA A 104 -12.45 -17.91 8.75
CA ALA A 104 -11.78 -18.35 7.51
C ALA A 104 -11.91 -17.33 6.36
N SER A 105 -12.88 -16.41 6.39
CA SER A 105 -13.01 -15.36 5.38
C SER A 105 -12.06 -14.20 5.64
N HIS A 106 -11.58 -13.62 4.55
CA HIS A 106 -10.80 -12.39 4.56
C HIS A 106 -11.71 -11.18 4.40
N TYR A 107 -11.31 -10.08 5.03
CA TYR A 107 -12.02 -8.80 4.95
C TYR A 107 -11.01 -7.70 4.63
N LEU A 108 -11.32 -6.87 3.64
CA LEU A 108 -10.50 -5.72 3.27
C LEU A 108 -11.39 -4.55 2.88
N LEU A 109 -10.93 -3.36 3.23
CA LEU A 109 -11.50 -2.10 2.77
C LEU A 109 -10.73 -1.67 1.52
N SER A 110 -11.45 -1.25 0.49
CA SER A 110 -10.91 -0.54 -0.66
C SER A 110 -11.63 0.78 -0.83
N THR A 111 -10.92 1.81 -1.29
CA THR A 111 -11.50 3.13 -1.53
C THR A 111 -11.04 3.72 -2.85
N ASN A 112 -11.93 4.42 -3.53
CA ASN A 112 -11.58 5.43 -4.53
C ASN A 112 -11.74 6.82 -3.90
N ASP A 113 -11.92 7.85 -4.72
CA ASP A 113 -12.05 9.24 -4.28
C ASP A 113 -13.30 9.56 -3.44
N LYS A 114 -14.37 8.76 -3.54
CA LYS A 114 -15.67 9.10 -2.93
C LYS A 114 -16.32 7.97 -2.14
N THR A 115 -15.96 6.73 -2.42
CA THR A 115 -16.67 5.56 -1.92
C THR A 115 -15.70 4.51 -1.37
N ILE A 116 -15.99 4.03 -0.17
CA ILE A 116 -15.25 2.95 0.48
C ILE A 116 -16.11 1.68 0.43
N LYS A 117 -15.53 0.53 0.11
CA LYS A 117 -16.22 -0.77 0.06
C LYS A 117 -15.55 -1.75 1.01
N LEU A 118 -16.37 -2.44 1.81
CA LEU A 118 -15.92 -3.59 2.61
C LEU A 118 -16.14 -4.86 1.82
N TRP A 119 -15.06 -5.51 1.43
CA TRP A 119 -15.08 -6.77 0.71
C TRP A 119 -14.95 -7.95 1.65
N LYS A 120 -15.65 -9.04 1.32
CA LYS A 120 -15.44 -10.36 1.93
C LYS A 120 -14.97 -11.33 0.87
N VAL A 121 -13.79 -11.91 1.09
CA VAL A 121 -13.22 -12.94 0.23
C VAL A 121 -13.21 -14.26 0.97
N PHE A 122 -13.77 -15.31 0.37
CA PHE A 122 -13.92 -16.60 1.04
C PHE A 122 -14.01 -17.76 0.04
N GLU A 123 -13.64 -18.94 0.51
CA GLU A 123 -13.87 -20.19 -0.21
C GLU A 123 -15.35 -20.55 -0.20
N LYS A 124 -15.95 -20.61 -1.38
CA LYS A 124 -17.32 -21.03 -1.60
C LYS A 124 -17.33 -22.44 -2.17
N SER A 125 -17.78 -23.40 -1.35
CA SER A 125 -18.08 -24.76 -1.83
C SER A 125 -19.34 -24.72 -2.71
N LEU A 126 -19.15 -25.01 -3.99
CA LEU A 126 -20.23 -25.23 -4.95
C LEU A 126 -20.76 -26.64 -4.72
N LYS A 127 -22.04 -26.71 -4.35
CA LYS A 127 -22.74 -27.97 -4.17
C LYS A 127 -23.87 -28.07 -5.19
N VAL A 128 -23.98 -29.22 -5.83
CA VAL A 128 -25.03 -29.51 -6.80
C VAL A 128 -26.08 -30.40 -6.13
N VAL A 129 -27.33 -30.24 -6.54
CA VAL A 129 -28.42 -31.10 -6.07
C VAL A 129 -28.24 -32.48 -6.70
N ALA A 130 -27.87 -33.46 -5.88
CA ALA A 130 -27.63 -34.84 -6.30
C ALA A 130 -28.90 -35.68 -6.30
N GLU A 131 -29.82 -35.37 -5.40
CA GLU A 131 -31.12 -36.02 -5.32
C GLU A 131 -32.17 -34.97 -5.01
N ASN A 132 -33.21 -34.84 -5.83
CA ASN A 132 -34.46 -34.21 -5.42
C ASN A 132 -35.65 -34.91 -6.09
N ASN A 133 -36.87 -34.52 -5.72
CA ASN A 133 -38.08 -35.14 -6.24
C ASN A 133 -38.45 -34.68 -7.68
N LEU A 134 -37.66 -33.79 -8.28
CA LEU A 134 -37.92 -33.12 -9.56
C LEU A 134 -36.82 -33.37 -10.61
N SER A 135 -35.67 -33.93 -10.23
CA SER A 135 -34.50 -34.15 -11.06
C SER A 135 -34.68 -35.47 -11.80
N GLN A 136 -34.88 -35.37 -13.11
CA GLN A 136 -35.06 -36.53 -13.99
C GLN A 136 -33.78 -37.10 -14.57
N GLU A 137 -32.66 -36.39 -14.44
CA GLU A 137 -31.40 -36.76 -15.08
C GLU A 137 -30.42 -37.29 -14.05
N LEU A 138 -30.01 -38.55 -14.26
CA LEU A 138 -28.79 -39.10 -13.69
C LEU A 138 -27.63 -38.20 -14.12
N THR A 139 -26.88 -37.66 -13.16
CA THR A 139 -25.61 -36.96 -13.37
C THR A 139 -24.72 -37.70 -14.39
N PRO A 140 -24.03 -37.01 -15.32
CA PRO A 140 -23.13 -37.65 -16.28
C PRO A 140 -21.85 -38.08 -15.57
N ALA A 141 -21.88 -39.25 -14.93
CA ALA A 141 -20.69 -39.95 -14.47
C ALA A 141 -20.57 -41.25 -15.27
N GLY A 142 -19.82 -41.21 -16.38
CA GLY A 142 -19.44 -42.41 -17.12
C GLY A 142 -19.49 -42.24 -18.64
N VAL A 143 -18.33 -42.02 -19.23
CA VAL A 143 -18.08 -42.17 -20.67
C VAL A 143 -18.35 -43.63 -21.07
N GLY A 144 -19.34 -43.85 -21.93
CA GLY A 144 -19.58 -45.17 -22.51
C GLY A 144 -20.86 -45.27 -23.34
N ASN A 145 -20.70 -45.16 -24.65
CA ASN A 145 -21.61 -45.51 -25.75
C ASN A 145 -22.63 -44.49 -26.26
N ALA A 146 -22.23 -43.96 -27.43
CA ALA A 146 -22.97 -43.51 -28.60
C ALA A 146 -24.47 -43.86 -28.72
N ASN A 147 -25.18 -42.89 -29.31
CA ASN A 147 -26.49 -42.93 -29.98
C ASN A 147 -27.75 -43.04 -29.11
N GLY A 148 -28.47 -41.91 -28.99
CA GLY A 148 -29.90 -41.93 -28.68
C GLY A 148 -30.45 -40.63 -28.12
N GLY A 149 -30.78 -39.67 -28.99
CA GLY A 149 -31.69 -38.58 -28.64
C GLY A 149 -33.10 -39.13 -28.43
N GLY A 150 -33.45 -39.42 -27.17
CA GLY A 150 -34.81 -39.76 -26.76
C GLY A 150 -35.58 -38.53 -26.29
N PRO A 151 -36.92 -38.48 -26.47
CA PRO A 151 -37.72 -37.33 -26.05
C PRO A 151 -37.73 -37.22 -24.52
N VAL A 152 -37.61 -35.98 -24.02
CA VAL A 152 -37.75 -35.63 -22.60
C VAL A 152 -39.16 -36.05 -22.12
N ARG A 153 -39.26 -37.22 -21.47
CA ARG A 153 -40.50 -37.68 -20.86
C ARG A 153 -40.73 -36.89 -19.58
N THR A 154 -41.74 -36.03 -19.53
CA THR A 154 -42.26 -35.51 -18.25
C THR A 154 -42.78 -36.69 -17.41
N PRO A 155 -42.35 -36.88 -16.15
CA PRO A 155 -42.88 -37.94 -15.33
C PRO A 155 -44.01 -37.32 -14.50
N ASN A 156 -45.22 -37.79 -14.71
CA ASN A 156 -46.23 -37.68 -13.66
C ASN A 156 -45.79 -38.59 -12.48
N HIS A 157 -44.79 -38.15 -11.71
CA HIS A 157 -44.53 -38.69 -10.37
C HIS A 157 -45.66 -38.18 -9.46
N ALA A 158 -46.79 -38.87 -9.50
CA ALA A 158 -47.83 -38.67 -8.49
C ALA A 158 -47.27 -39.18 -7.16
N PHE A 159 -46.91 -38.26 -6.26
CA PHE A 159 -46.55 -38.60 -4.89
C PHE A 159 -47.76 -39.29 -4.24
N ARG A 160 -47.65 -40.59 -3.94
CA ARG A 160 -48.76 -41.41 -3.44
C ARG A 160 -48.86 -41.36 -1.92
N SER A 161 -47.76 -41.04 -1.25
CA SER A 161 -47.70 -40.87 0.19
C SER A 161 -46.63 -39.85 0.60
N VAL A 162 -46.71 -39.34 1.84
CA VAL A 162 -45.70 -38.43 2.40
C VAL A 162 -44.29 -39.06 2.43
N ALA A 163 -44.20 -40.40 2.47
CA ALA A 163 -42.93 -41.12 2.44
C ALA A 163 -42.19 -41.04 1.08
N ASP A 164 -42.87 -40.62 0.01
CA ASP A 164 -42.28 -40.48 -1.32
C ASP A 164 -41.49 -39.16 -1.48
N LEU A 165 -41.62 -38.25 -0.52
CA LEU A 165 -40.93 -36.96 -0.52
C LEU A 165 -39.52 -37.11 0.04
N LYS A 166 -38.51 -36.89 -0.81
CA LYS A 166 -37.11 -36.79 -0.41
C LYS A 166 -36.72 -35.35 -0.13
N PHE A 167 -35.90 -35.15 0.90
CA PHE A 167 -35.17 -33.90 1.08
C PHE A 167 -34.07 -33.78 0.02
N PRO A 168 -33.87 -32.59 -0.57
CA PRO A 168 -32.78 -32.37 -1.50
C PRO A 168 -31.43 -32.70 -0.85
N ARG A 169 -30.67 -33.62 -1.46
CA ARG A 169 -29.30 -33.92 -1.04
C ARG A 169 -28.33 -33.16 -1.92
N MET A 170 -27.37 -32.51 -1.28
CA MET A 170 -26.33 -31.74 -1.96
C MET A 170 -25.02 -32.53 -1.94
N THR A 171 -24.38 -32.71 -3.09
CA THR A 171 -23.00 -33.24 -3.19
C THR A 171 -22.03 -32.10 -3.46
N HIS A 172 -20.82 -32.20 -2.89
CA HIS A 172 -19.73 -31.28 -3.20
C HIS A 172 -19.32 -31.49 -4.67
N HIS A 173 -19.22 -30.40 -5.42
CA HIS A 173 -18.80 -30.42 -6.83
C HIS A 173 -17.45 -29.74 -6.98
N ASP A 174 -17.31 -28.51 -6.46
CA ASP A 174 -16.08 -27.74 -6.57
C ASP A 174 -15.95 -26.70 -5.43
N THR A 175 -14.78 -26.10 -5.27
CA THR A 175 -14.54 -24.98 -4.35
C THR A 175 -13.93 -23.82 -5.13
N VAL A 176 -14.60 -22.67 -5.12
CA VAL A 176 -14.14 -21.45 -5.79
C VAL A 176 -13.90 -20.33 -4.78
N ILE A 177 -12.93 -19.46 -5.05
CA ILE A 177 -12.77 -18.22 -4.27
C ILE A 177 -13.79 -17.20 -4.77
N ALA A 178 -14.62 -16.70 -3.86
CA ALA A 178 -15.61 -15.67 -4.15
C ALA A 178 -15.28 -14.40 -3.37
N ALA A 179 -15.32 -13.25 -4.07
CA ALA A 179 -15.26 -11.93 -3.48
C ALA A 179 -16.64 -11.26 -3.59
N VAL A 180 -17.17 -10.77 -2.47
CA VAL A 180 -18.47 -10.06 -2.45
C VAL A 180 -18.36 -8.73 -1.70
N PRO A 181 -18.96 -7.65 -2.22
CA PRO A 181 -19.05 -6.40 -1.48
C PRO A 181 -20.09 -6.58 -0.37
N ARG A 182 -19.67 -6.51 0.89
CA ARG A 182 -20.57 -6.61 2.04
C ARG A 182 -21.26 -5.30 2.37
N LYS A 183 -20.52 -4.20 2.27
CA LYS A 183 -20.98 -2.85 2.61
C LYS A 183 -20.33 -1.83 1.70
N VAL A 184 -21.06 -0.75 1.46
CA VAL A 184 -20.61 0.41 0.69
C VAL A 184 -20.83 1.66 1.53
N TYR A 185 -19.74 2.31 1.94
CA TYR A 185 -19.74 3.56 2.69
C TYR A 185 -19.54 4.71 1.69
N ALA A 186 -20.61 5.43 1.41
CA ALA A 186 -20.64 6.46 0.38
C ALA A 186 -21.21 7.78 0.93
N ASN A 187 -21.10 8.86 0.16
CA ASN A 187 -21.74 10.16 0.41
C ASN A 187 -21.34 10.89 1.72
N ALA A 188 -20.22 10.52 2.35
CA ALA A 188 -19.71 11.21 3.54
C ALA A 188 -18.57 12.19 3.25
N HIS A 189 -17.92 12.08 2.09
CA HIS A 189 -16.79 12.91 1.71
C HIS A 189 -17.16 13.88 0.60
N ALA A 190 -16.87 15.16 0.84
CA ALA A 190 -17.03 16.20 -0.16
C ALA A 190 -15.81 16.25 -1.09
N TYR A 191 -14.61 15.99 -0.55
CA TYR A 191 -13.31 16.04 -1.23
C TYR A 191 -12.78 14.64 -1.54
N HIS A 192 -11.55 14.52 -2.05
CA HIS A 192 -11.00 13.22 -2.45
C HIS A 192 -10.50 12.46 -1.23
N ILE A 193 -10.94 11.20 -1.06
CA ILE A 193 -10.46 10.35 0.03
C ILE A 193 -8.99 10.01 -0.21
N ASN A 194 -8.13 10.43 0.72
CA ASN A 194 -6.70 10.18 0.66
C ASN A 194 -6.26 9.00 1.55
N SER A 195 -6.99 8.71 2.64
CA SER A 195 -6.64 7.62 3.57
C SER A 195 -7.85 6.88 4.11
N ILE A 196 -7.62 5.61 4.43
CA ILE A 196 -8.49 4.77 5.25
C ILE A 196 -7.62 4.03 6.26
N SER A 197 -8.08 3.89 7.49
CA SER A 197 -7.33 3.20 8.55
C SER A 197 -8.29 2.45 9.47
N PRO A 198 -8.23 1.10 9.51
CA PRO A 198 -8.94 0.30 10.50
C PRO A 198 -8.43 0.57 11.91
N ASN A 199 -9.35 0.61 12.88
CA ASN A 199 -9.00 0.77 14.28
C ASN A 199 -8.56 -0.58 14.88
N SER A 200 -7.70 -0.50 15.91
CA SER A 200 -7.27 -1.63 16.75
C SER A 200 -8.42 -2.30 17.52
N ASP A 201 -9.59 -1.64 17.66
CA ASP A 201 -10.80 -2.22 18.26
C ASP A 201 -11.46 -3.32 17.40
N GLY A 202 -11.15 -3.39 16.11
CA GLY A 202 -11.74 -4.34 15.16
C GLY A 202 -13.21 -4.08 14.80
N GLU A 203 -13.76 -2.93 15.18
CA GLU A 203 -15.15 -2.53 14.96
C GLU A 203 -15.27 -1.22 14.18
N THR A 204 -14.33 -0.29 14.34
CA THR A 204 -14.35 1.02 13.70
C THR A 204 -13.19 1.22 12.74
N PHE A 205 -13.31 2.22 11.88
CA PHE A 205 -12.24 2.69 11.01
C PHE A 205 -12.44 4.17 10.71
N ILE A 206 -11.37 4.88 10.34
CA ILE A 206 -11.45 6.25 9.85
C ILE A 206 -11.24 6.31 8.35
N SER A 207 -11.81 7.32 7.73
CA SER A 207 -11.45 7.77 6.40
C SER A 207 -11.22 9.28 6.41
N SER A 208 -10.20 9.73 5.69
CA SER A 208 -9.87 11.15 5.56
C SER A 208 -9.96 11.60 4.12
N ASP A 209 -10.52 12.79 3.93
CA ASP A 209 -10.37 13.57 2.71
C ASP A 209 -9.46 14.78 2.96
N ASP A 210 -9.41 15.73 2.02
CA ASP A 210 -8.54 16.90 2.10
C ASP A 210 -8.82 17.82 3.30
N LEU A 211 -10.04 17.81 3.88
CA LEU A 211 -10.42 18.72 4.97
C LEU A 211 -11.08 18.03 6.18
N ARG A 212 -11.48 16.77 6.05
CA ARG A 212 -12.29 16.07 7.04
C ARG A 212 -11.80 14.66 7.31
N ILE A 213 -11.98 14.23 8.56
CA ILE A 213 -11.82 12.84 8.98
C ILE A 213 -13.13 12.34 9.57
N ASN A 214 -13.63 11.23 9.01
CA ASN A 214 -14.87 10.59 9.41
C ASN A 214 -14.56 9.25 10.08
N LEU A 215 -15.21 8.99 11.22
CA LEU A 215 -15.23 7.72 11.94
C LEU A 215 -16.44 6.90 11.49
N TRP A 216 -16.20 5.63 11.19
CA TRP A 216 -17.20 4.68 10.74
C TRP A 216 -17.22 3.46 11.64
N ASN A 217 -18.39 2.84 11.73
CA ASN A 217 -18.51 1.48 12.26
C ASN A 217 -18.55 0.51 11.08
N LEU A 218 -17.73 -0.55 11.11
CA LEU A 218 -17.70 -1.59 10.07
C LEU A 218 -19.06 -2.27 9.85
N ASN A 219 -20.00 -2.14 10.78
CA ASN A 219 -21.35 -2.68 10.71
C ASN A 219 -22.45 -1.70 10.28
N ILE A 220 -22.14 -0.41 10.15
CA ILE A 220 -23.12 0.64 9.83
C ILE A 220 -22.60 1.40 8.60
N GLN A 221 -23.33 1.35 7.48
CA GLN A 221 -22.86 1.91 6.20
C GLN A 221 -23.45 3.27 5.85
N ASP A 222 -24.58 3.62 6.47
CA ASP A 222 -25.39 4.80 6.19
C ASP A 222 -25.09 5.98 7.13
N GLN A 223 -24.20 5.80 8.10
CA GLN A 223 -23.85 6.81 9.10
C GLN A 223 -22.34 6.83 9.32
N SER A 224 -21.80 8.03 9.36
CA SER A 224 -20.45 8.33 9.81
C SER A 224 -20.49 9.48 10.80
N PHE A 225 -19.48 9.55 11.66
CA PHE A 225 -19.30 10.64 12.60
C PHE A 225 -18.07 11.43 12.20
N ASN A 226 -18.24 12.70 11.87
CA ASN A 226 -17.12 13.57 11.57
C ASN A 226 -16.37 13.92 12.86
N ILE A 227 -15.10 13.53 12.95
CA ILE A 227 -14.26 13.71 14.14
C ILE A 227 -13.26 14.85 13.97
N VAL A 228 -12.90 15.21 12.74
CA VAL A 228 -12.04 16.35 12.41
C VAL A 228 -12.65 17.09 11.22
N ASP A 229 -12.78 18.41 11.32
CA ASP A 229 -13.16 19.32 10.23
C ASP A 229 -12.25 20.55 10.28
N ILE A 230 -11.27 20.61 9.38
CA ILE A 230 -10.38 21.78 9.23
C ILE A 230 -10.87 22.73 8.14
N LYS A 231 -12.09 22.54 7.63
CA LYS A 231 -12.66 23.39 6.60
C LYS A 231 -12.80 24.84 7.11
N PRO A 232 -12.17 25.83 6.46
CA PRO A 232 -12.33 27.22 6.86
C PRO A 232 -13.75 27.72 6.55
N ALA A 233 -14.19 28.74 7.28
CA ALA A 233 -15.48 29.39 7.03
C ALA A 233 -15.54 29.99 5.61
N ASN A 234 -14.43 30.58 5.16
CA ASN A 234 -14.23 31.02 3.78
C ASN A 234 -13.21 30.11 3.08
N MET A 235 -13.60 29.47 1.98
CA MET A 235 -12.71 28.60 1.19
C MET A 235 -11.50 29.36 0.60
N GLU A 236 -11.57 30.68 0.45
CA GLU A 236 -10.43 31.51 0.01
C GLU A 236 -9.32 31.59 1.07
N GLU A 237 -9.63 31.33 2.35
CA GLU A 237 -8.66 31.30 3.46
C GLU A 237 -8.05 29.91 3.66
N LEU A 238 -8.27 28.98 2.73
CA LEU A 238 -7.71 27.64 2.81
C LEU A 238 -6.18 27.70 2.71
N THR A 239 -5.51 27.35 3.80
CA THR A 239 -4.04 27.31 3.85
C THR A 239 -3.48 25.92 4.10
N GLU A 240 -4.29 24.98 4.58
CA GLU A 240 -3.84 23.65 5.00
C GLU A 240 -4.84 22.60 4.55
N VAL A 241 -4.34 21.48 4.02
CA VAL A 241 -5.14 20.28 3.72
C VAL A 241 -4.55 19.05 4.41
N ILE A 242 -5.40 18.09 4.75
CA ILE A 242 -5.02 16.78 5.27
C ILE A 242 -4.50 15.94 4.11
N THR A 243 -3.32 15.36 4.28
CA THR A 243 -2.67 14.57 3.23
C THR A 243 -2.66 13.07 3.52
N ALA A 244 -2.60 12.69 4.79
CA ALA A 244 -2.64 11.30 5.24
C ALA A 244 -3.20 11.19 6.66
N ALA A 245 -3.84 10.07 7.00
CA ALA A 245 -4.31 9.79 8.36
C ALA A 245 -4.21 8.29 8.69
N GLU A 246 -3.80 7.98 9.93
CA GLU A 246 -3.64 6.60 10.41
C GLU A 246 -3.99 6.47 11.91
N PHE A 247 -4.68 5.39 12.27
CA PHE A 247 -4.88 4.99 13.65
C PHE A 247 -3.59 4.44 14.27
N HIS A 248 -3.45 4.61 15.58
CA HIS A 248 -2.41 3.95 16.33
C HIS A 248 -2.63 2.43 16.31
N PRO A 249 -1.59 1.61 16.05
CA PRO A 249 -1.74 0.16 15.84
C PRO A 249 -2.26 -0.60 17.06
N GLN A 250 -2.10 -0.03 18.26
CA GLN A 250 -2.46 -0.67 19.53
C GLN A 250 -3.48 0.11 20.38
N SER A 251 -3.67 1.41 20.11
CA SER A 251 -4.40 2.31 21.00
C SER A 251 -5.63 2.80 20.28
N CYS A 252 -6.80 2.29 20.66
CA CYS A 252 -8.03 2.52 19.88
C CYS A 252 -8.54 3.95 19.86
N ASN A 253 -8.03 4.80 20.75
CA ASN A 253 -8.40 6.20 20.89
C ASN A 253 -7.42 7.18 20.24
N ILE A 254 -6.25 6.71 19.80
CA ILE A 254 -5.21 7.59 19.24
C ILE A 254 -5.17 7.42 17.74
N PHE A 255 -5.19 8.54 17.02
CA PHE A 255 -4.86 8.59 15.60
C PHE A 255 -4.02 9.83 15.31
N MET A 256 -3.39 9.85 14.16
CA MET A 256 -2.70 11.03 13.66
C MET A 256 -3.16 11.37 12.25
N TYR A 257 -2.98 12.63 11.89
CA TYR A 257 -3.10 13.07 10.51
C TYR A 257 -1.98 14.05 10.17
N ALA A 258 -1.50 13.95 8.94
CA ALA A 258 -0.49 14.82 8.38
C ALA A 258 -1.13 15.89 7.47
N SER A 259 -0.39 16.96 7.24
CA SER A 259 -0.86 18.11 6.48
C SER A 259 0.07 18.53 5.36
N SER A 260 -0.46 19.33 4.44
CA SER A 260 0.30 19.98 3.37
C SER A 260 1.30 21.03 3.85
N LYS A 261 1.29 21.39 5.13
CA LYS A 261 2.22 22.36 5.74
C LYS A 261 3.40 21.71 6.46
N GLY A 262 3.58 20.39 6.35
CA GLY A 262 4.69 19.72 7.03
C GLY A 262 4.45 19.43 8.51
N THR A 263 3.20 19.50 8.98
CA THR A 263 2.84 19.20 10.37
C THR A 263 2.12 17.88 10.50
N ILE A 264 2.39 17.16 11.60
CA ILE A 264 1.67 15.94 11.99
C ILE A 264 0.93 16.24 13.28
N LYS A 265 -0.37 16.02 13.31
CA LYS A 265 -1.23 16.27 14.46
C LYS A 265 -1.72 14.95 15.01
N LEU A 266 -1.48 14.72 16.30
CA LEU A 266 -1.90 13.53 17.02
C LEU A 266 -3.11 13.89 17.88
N ALA A 267 -4.19 13.13 17.71
CA ALA A 267 -5.46 13.34 18.38
C ALA A 267 -5.78 12.19 19.34
N ASP A 268 -6.37 12.53 20.48
CA ASP A 268 -6.91 11.56 21.44
C ASP A 268 -8.44 11.69 21.53
N MET A 269 -9.13 10.67 21.03
CA MET A 269 -10.60 10.59 21.01
C MET A 269 -11.24 10.49 22.39
N ARG A 270 -10.45 10.33 23.47
CA ARG A 270 -10.95 10.35 24.86
C ARG A 270 -11.02 11.75 25.44
N GLU A 271 -10.23 12.69 24.91
CA GLU A 271 -10.20 14.07 25.43
C GLU A 271 -11.47 14.82 25.03
N SER A 272 -11.94 14.61 23.81
CA SER A 272 -13.15 15.25 23.29
C SER A 272 -13.81 14.36 22.22
N ALA A 273 -15.14 14.49 22.11
CA ALA A 273 -15.89 13.83 21.03
C ALA A 273 -15.49 14.37 19.66
N LEU A 274 -15.21 15.67 19.58
CA LEU A 274 -14.64 16.31 18.39
C LEU A 274 -13.13 16.46 18.63
N CYS A 275 -12.32 15.97 17.71
CA CYS A 275 -10.86 16.03 17.76
C CYS A 275 -10.36 17.31 17.07
N ASP A 276 -11.02 18.43 17.33
CA ASP A 276 -10.71 19.76 16.81
C ASP A 276 -9.45 20.36 17.46
N ALA A 277 -9.22 20.05 18.73
CA ALA A 277 -7.93 20.20 19.38
C ALA A 277 -7.07 18.93 19.17
N HIS A 278 -5.78 19.12 18.87
CA HIS A 278 -4.81 18.03 18.83
C HIS A 278 -4.11 17.90 20.18
N ALA A 279 -3.86 16.67 20.61
CA ALA A 279 -3.12 16.38 21.85
C ALA A 279 -1.63 16.76 21.70
N LYS A 280 -1.06 16.55 20.50
CA LYS A 280 0.30 16.97 20.13
C LYS A 280 0.39 17.40 18.68
N GLN A 281 1.32 18.31 18.39
CA GLN A 281 1.69 18.71 17.03
C GLN A 281 3.19 18.53 16.86
N PHE A 282 3.57 17.69 15.91
CA PHE A 282 4.96 17.46 15.53
C PHE A 282 5.30 18.40 14.38
N GLU A 283 6.22 19.31 14.66
CA GLU A 283 6.73 20.27 13.69
C GLU A 283 8.20 20.53 13.98
N GLN A 284 8.95 20.83 12.92
CA GLN A 284 10.33 21.27 13.04
C GLN A 284 10.37 22.74 12.66
N GLU A 285 10.78 23.59 13.60
CA GLU A 285 10.99 25.01 13.30
C GLU A 285 12.07 25.15 12.22
N GLU A 286 11.67 25.67 11.06
CA GLU A 286 12.60 26.09 10.02
C GLU A 286 13.03 27.53 10.21
N ASP A 287 14.32 27.80 10.00
CA ASP A 287 14.85 29.15 10.02
C ASP A 287 14.13 30.01 8.96
N PRO A 288 13.47 31.12 9.33
CA PRO A 288 12.78 31.99 8.37
C PRO A 288 13.67 32.48 7.23
N SER A 289 14.99 32.57 7.44
CA SER A 289 15.95 32.95 6.40
C SER A 289 16.18 31.88 5.34
N SER A 290 15.84 30.62 5.63
CA SER A 290 15.95 29.49 4.72
C SER A 290 14.67 29.24 3.91
N ARG A 291 13.58 29.96 4.21
CA ARG A 291 12.31 29.82 3.50
C ARG A 291 12.39 30.38 2.09
N SER A 292 12.09 29.52 1.13
CA SER A 292 11.90 29.85 -0.29
C SER A 292 10.44 29.66 -0.67
N PHE A 293 10.06 30.12 -1.88
CA PHE A 293 8.73 29.81 -2.45
C PHE A 293 8.43 28.30 -2.43
N PHE A 294 9.43 27.47 -2.74
CA PHE A 294 9.27 26.02 -2.77
C PHE A 294 9.20 25.37 -1.39
N SER A 295 9.55 26.07 -0.31
CA SER A 295 9.59 25.49 1.04
C SER A 295 8.23 24.95 1.47
N GLU A 296 7.14 25.67 1.20
CA GLU A 296 5.79 25.19 1.53
C GLU A 296 5.42 23.96 0.70
N ILE A 297 5.74 23.96 -0.61
CA ILE A 297 5.43 22.86 -1.53
C ILE A 297 6.15 21.57 -1.10
N ILE A 298 7.46 21.66 -0.86
CA ILE A 298 8.27 20.48 -0.49
C ILE A 298 8.06 20.04 0.95
N SER A 299 7.53 20.91 1.83
CA SER A 299 7.20 20.56 3.22
C SER A 299 5.95 19.69 3.33
N SER A 300 5.11 19.65 2.29
CA SER A 300 3.91 18.83 2.26
C SER A 300 4.24 17.35 2.51
N ILE A 301 3.61 16.77 3.53
CA ILE A 301 3.82 15.36 3.88
C ILE A 301 3.00 14.50 2.94
N SER A 302 3.64 13.60 2.20
CA SER A 302 3.00 12.68 1.27
C SER A 302 2.42 11.45 1.95
N ASP A 303 3.08 10.95 2.99
CA ASP A 303 2.65 9.76 3.75
C ASP A 303 3.16 9.82 5.19
N VAL A 304 2.39 9.22 6.10
CA VAL A 304 2.71 9.15 7.53
C VAL A 304 2.34 7.79 8.08
N ARG A 305 3.24 7.16 8.86
CA ARG A 305 3.05 5.81 9.40
C ARG A 305 3.49 5.67 10.84
N PHE A 306 2.72 4.95 11.66
CA PHE A 306 3.20 4.48 12.95
C PHE A 306 4.15 3.29 12.78
N SER A 307 5.14 3.18 13.68
CA SER A 307 5.86 1.92 13.87
C SER A 307 4.93 0.85 14.43
N ASN A 308 5.25 -0.43 14.23
CA ASN A 308 4.40 -1.54 14.68
C ASN A 308 4.15 -1.55 16.21
N ASP A 309 5.08 -1.02 16.99
CA ASP A 309 4.95 -0.83 18.44
C ASP A 309 4.24 0.48 18.83
N GLY A 310 3.96 1.35 17.87
CA GLY A 310 3.32 2.65 18.05
C GLY A 310 4.21 3.73 18.67
N ARG A 311 5.50 3.43 18.90
CA ARG A 311 6.41 4.37 19.58
C ARG A 311 6.93 5.47 18.67
N TYR A 312 7.13 5.17 17.39
CA TYR A 312 7.72 6.09 16.43
C TYR A 312 6.71 6.43 15.34
N ILE A 313 6.87 7.63 14.78
CA ILE A 313 6.15 8.08 13.60
C ILE A 313 7.16 8.25 12.48
N LEU A 314 6.81 7.78 11.29
CA LEU A 314 7.56 7.97 10.06
C LEU A 314 6.79 8.92 9.17
N SER A 315 7.43 9.97 8.68
CA SER A 315 6.81 10.90 7.74
C SER A 315 7.70 11.06 6.51
N ARG A 316 7.07 11.13 5.35
CA ARG A 316 7.74 11.41 4.08
C ARG A 316 7.30 12.78 3.56
N ASP A 317 8.26 13.65 3.29
CA ASP A 317 8.07 14.84 2.47
C ASP A 317 8.80 14.65 1.12
N TYR A 318 8.76 15.64 0.23
CA TYR A 318 9.34 15.46 -1.10
C TYR A 318 10.84 15.14 -1.06
N LEU A 319 11.59 15.79 -0.16
CA LEU A 319 13.05 15.69 -0.10
C LEU A 319 13.56 14.67 0.92
N THR A 320 12.82 14.43 1.99
CA THR A 320 13.31 13.75 3.18
C THR A 320 12.32 12.74 3.75
N VAL A 321 12.87 11.75 4.46
CA VAL A 321 12.15 10.90 5.40
C VAL A 321 12.54 11.31 6.81
N LYS A 322 11.56 11.49 7.69
CA LYS A 322 11.79 11.86 9.09
C LYS A 322 11.20 10.79 10.01
N ILE A 323 11.96 10.40 11.03
CA ILE A 323 11.55 9.50 12.10
C ILE A 323 11.38 10.34 13.37
N TRP A 324 10.20 10.28 13.99
CA TRP A 324 9.84 10.99 15.20
C TRP A 324 9.58 10.00 16.34
N ASP A 325 9.92 10.33 17.58
CA ASP A 325 9.43 9.60 18.75
C ASP A 325 8.12 10.27 19.19
N VAL A 326 7.04 9.51 19.40
CA VAL A 326 5.73 10.03 19.80
C VAL A 326 5.79 10.87 21.10
N LYS A 327 6.84 10.68 21.91
CA LYS A 327 7.07 11.46 23.13
C LYS A 327 7.82 12.77 22.89
N MET A 328 8.44 12.97 21.74
CA MET A 328 9.24 14.13 21.37
C MET A 328 8.69 14.80 20.11
N ASP A 329 7.91 15.86 20.30
CA ASP A 329 7.20 16.61 19.25
C ASP A 329 7.99 17.79 18.67
N SER A 330 9.04 18.25 19.36
CA SER A 330 9.82 19.42 18.96
C SER A 330 10.75 19.22 17.75
N LYS A 331 11.14 17.98 17.43
CA LYS A 331 12.04 17.64 16.31
C LYS A 331 12.06 16.14 16.02
N PRO A 332 12.41 15.71 14.79
CA PRO A 332 12.62 14.30 14.50
C PRO A 332 13.87 13.76 15.22
N VAL A 333 13.84 12.45 15.49
CA VAL A 333 14.97 11.66 16.00
C VAL A 333 16.00 11.42 14.89
N LYS A 334 15.55 11.20 13.65
CA LYS A 334 16.41 11.00 12.49
C LYS A 334 15.79 11.63 11.24
N THR A 335 16.60 12.35 10.47
CA THR A 335 16.22 12.90 9.15
C THR A 335 17.11 12.31 8.08
N ILE A 336 16.50 11.67 7.09
CA ILE A 336 17.18 10.98 5.99
C ILE A 336 16.94 11.77 4.70
N PRO A 337 17.97 12.37 4.10
CA PRO A 337 17.83 13.07 2.83
C PRO A 337 17.69 12.05 1.69
N ILE A 338 16.62 12.16 0.90
CA ILE A 338 16.32 11.24 -0.22
C ILE A 338 16.57 11.94 -1.56
N HIS A 339 15.97 13.13 -1.75
CA HIS A 339 16.03 13.86 -3.02
C HIS A 339 16.83 15.16 -2.94
N GLU A 340 17.80 15.27 -2.03
CA GLU A 340 18.58 16.51 -1.83
C GLU A 340 19.29 16.99 -3.11
N HIS A 341 19.66 16.04 -3.98
CA HIS A 341 20.25 16.29 -5.29
C HIS A 341 19.29 16.96 -6.29
N LEU A 342 17.97 16.91 -6.05
CA LEU A 342 16.96 17.60 -6.84
C LEU A 342 16.73 19.05 -6.40
N ARG A 343 17.28 19.48 -5.25
CA ARG A 343 17.07 20.85 -4.74
C ARG A 343 17.42 21.95 -5.76
N PRO A 344 18.51 21.85 -6.55
CA PRO A 344 18.80 22.85 -7.59
C PRO A 344 17.81 22.88 -8.76
N ARG A 345 16.98 21.85 -8.92
CA ARG A 345 16.04 21.64 -10.03
C ARG A 345 14.57 21.65 -9.59
N LEU A 346 14.28 22.25 -8.44
CA LEU A 346 12.90 22.36 -7.95
C LEU A 346 11.98 23.07 -8.95
N CYS A 347 12.51 24.06 -9.69
CA CYS A 347 11.79 24.70 -10.80
C CYS A 347 11.37 23.68 -11.87
N ASP A 348 12.32 22.88 -12.38
CA ASP A 348 12.03 21.86 -13.41
C ASP A 348 11.00 20.83 -12.91
N THR A 349 11.13 20.40 -11.64
CA THR A 349 10.19 19.43 -11.05
C THR A 349 8.80 20.04 -10.78
N TYR A 350 8.72 21.36 -10.67
CA TYR A 350 7.47 22.08 -10.54
C TYR A 350 6.80 22.26 -11.90
N GLU A 351 7.56 22.58 -12.95
CA GLU A 351 7.03 22.72 -14.32
C GLU A 351 6.50 21.40 -14.90
N ASN A 352 7.02 20.25 -14.45
CA ASN A 352 6.58 18.92 -14.91
C ASN A 352 5.68 18.18 -13.90
N ASP A 353 5.16 18.88 -12.89
CA ASP A 353 4.31 18.37 -11.80
C ASP A 353 4.92 17.25 -10.92
N SER A 354 6.17 16.85 -11.14
CA SER A 354 6.81 15.75 -10.39
C SER A 354 7.02 16.11 -8.92
N ILE A 355 7.13 17.40 -8.59
CA ILE A 355 7.21 17.87 -7.19
C ILE A 355 5.99 17.49 -6.35
N PHE A 356 4.85 17.20 -6.98
CA PHE A 356 3.60 16.80 -6.33
C PHE A 356 3.45 15.28 -6.20
N ASP A 357 4.46 14.50 -6.62
CA ASP A 357 4.45 13.05 -6.47
C ASP A 357 4.41 12.64 -5.00
N LYS A 358 3.40 11.83 -4.65
CA LYS A 358 3.18 11.36 -3.28
C LYS A 358 3.88 10.03 -3.04
N PHE A 359 5.15 10.09 -2.63
CA PHE A 359 5.92 8.90 -2.26
C PHE A 359 5.46 8.32 -0.92
N GLU A 360 5.21 7.02 -0.88
CA GLU A 360 4.90 6.31 0.37
C GLU A 360 6.16 5.94 1.16
N VAL A 361 5.94 5.62 2.44
CA VAL A 361 6.99 5.20 3.36
C VAL A 361 6.50 4.07 4.26
N VAL A 362 7.38 3.15 4.62
CA VAL A 362 7.02 1.97 5.43
C VAL A 362 8.15 1.53 6.35
N PHE A 363 7.80 1.10 7.57
CA PHE A 363 8.72 0.42 8.47
C PHE A 363 8.88 -1.06 8.10
N SER A 364 10.06 -1.63 8.36
CA SER A 364 10.22 -3.08 8.38
C SER A 364 9.35 -3.72 9.46
N GLY A 365 9.03 -5.02 9.30
CA GLY A 365 8.24 -5.77 10.29
C GLY A 365 8.79 -5.70 11.71
N ASP A 366 10.12 -5.65 11.86
CA ASP A 366 10.81 -5.51 13.14
C ASP A 366 11.08 -4.05 13.58
N GLY A 367 10.71 -3.07 12.76
CA GLY A 367 10.91 -1.63 12.98
C GLY A 367 12.36 -1.14 12.86
N LYS A 368 13.33 -2.00 12.51
CA LYS A 368 14.75 -1.63 12.44
C LYS A 368 15.18 -0.95 11.15
N ASN A 369 14.37 -1.06 10.10
CA ASN A 369 14.61 -0.38 8.83
C ASN A 369 13.37 0.40 8.40
N VAL A 370 13.58 1.37 7.52
CA VAL A 370 12.55 2.12 6.81
C VAL A 370 12.80 2.04 5.32
N MET A 371 11.74 2.00 4.53
CA MET A 371 11.80 1.96 3.08
C MET A 371 10.99 3.09 2.46
N THR A 372 11.50 3.63 1.36
CA THR A 372 10.79 4.61 0.55
C THR A 372 11.22 4.55 -0.91
N GLY A 373 10.41 5.14 -1.78
CA GLY A 373 10.63 5.18 -3.22
C GLY A 373 11.32 6.46 -3.69
N SER A 374 11.74 6.41 -4.94
CA SER A 374 12.32 7.52 -5.69
C SER A 374 12.05 7.34 -7.20
N TYR A 375 12.65 8.20 -8.01
CA TYR A 375 12.63 8.16 -9.47
C TYR A 375 13.58 7.10 -10.04
N ASN A 376 13.56 6.91 -11.36
CA ASN A 376 14.27 5.86 -12.10
C ASN A 376 13.93 4.42 -11.64
N ASN A 377 12.72 4.20 -11.12
CA ASN A 377 12.31 2.96 -10.46
C ASN A 377 13.21 2.56 -9.27
N ASN A 378 13.88 3.54 -8.64
CA ASN A 378 14.70 3.28 -7.47
C ASN A 378 13.85 3.27 -6.21
N PHE A 379 14.28 2.47 -5.25
CA PHE A 379 13.80 2.52 -3.88
C PHE A 379 14.97 2.25 -2.94
N MET A 380 14.85 2.75 -1.72
CA MET A 380 15.93 2.77 -0.76
C MET A 380 15.46 2.22 0.57
N ILE A 381 16.36 1.49 1.22
CA ILE A 381 16.17 0.96 2.57
C ILE A 381 17.25 1.55 3.46
N TYR A 382 16.82 2.15 4.57
CA TYR A 382 17.68 2.78 5.56
C TYR A 382 17.45 2.16 6.93
N PRO A 383 18.48 1.99 7.77
CA PRO A 383 18.30 1.65 9.17
C PRO A 383 17.59 2.77 9.93
N SER A 384 16.64 2.41 10.80
CA SER A 384 15.90 3.32 11.67
C SER A 384 16.80 3.91 12.78
N GLU A 385 17.83 3.18 13.19
CA GLU A 385 18.76 3.62 14.25
C GLU A 385 19.58 4.85 13.82
N GLU A 386 19.71 5.83 14.72
CA GLU A 386 20.42 7.09 14.48
C GLU A 386 21.90 6.89 14.12
N ASN A 387 22.58 5.92 14.75
CA ASN A 387 24.02 5.69 14.57
C ASN A 387 24.40 4.90 13.31
N LYS A 388 23.42 4.48 12.50
CA LYS A 388 23.64 3.68 11.30
C LYS A 388 23.34 4.50 10.05
N ASP A 389 24.42 5.01 9.46
CA ASP A 389 24.42 5.76 8.21
C ASP A 389 24.77 4.84 7.05
N THR A 390 23.93 3.84 6.81
CA THR A 390 24.04 2.96 5.64
C THR A 390 22.76 3.01 4.84
N GLU A 391 22.86 2.85 3.54
CA GLU A 391 21.71 2.75 2.64
C GLU A 391 21.83 1.51 1.77
N VAL A 392 20.69 0.93 1.42
CA VAL A 392 20.58 -0.07 0.37
C VAL A 392 19.75 0.53 -0.74
N VAL A 393 20.35 0.71 -1.91
CA VAL A 393 19.66 1.21 -3.11
C VAL A 393 19.39 0.06 -4.06
N LEU A 394 18.14 -0.09 -4.47
CA LEU A 394 17.67 -1.11 -5.38
C LEU A 394 16.83 -0.47 -6.49
N GLN A 395 16.65 -1.22 -7.58
CA GLN A 395 15.92 -0.76 -8.75
C GLN A 395 14.92 -1.82 -9.19
N ALA A 396 13.66 -1.44 -9.35
CA ALA A 396 12.56 -2.30 -9.80
C ALA A 396 12.34 -2.16 -11.31
N ASP A 397 13.21 -2.78 -12.11
CA ASP A 397 13.13 -2.76 -13.57
C ASP A 397 13.49 -4.14 -14.17
N LYS A 398 13.42 -4.26 -15.51
CA LYS A 398 13.81 -5.50 -16.22
C LYS A 398 15.28 -5.90 -15.95
N SER A 399 16.13 -4.99 -15.46
CA SER A 399 17.51 -5.31 -15.10
C SER A 399 17.62 -6.10 -13.79
N ALA A 400 16.63 -5.99 -12.90
CA ALA A 400 16.54 -6.79 -11.66
C ALA A 400 16.51 -8.29 -11.96
N PHE A 401 15.92 -8.71 -13.09
CA PHE A 401 15.87 -10.11 -13.53
C PHE A 401 17.25 -10.71 -13.83
N LYS A 402 18.26 -9.88 -14.11
CA LYS A 402 19.61 -10.34 -14.48
C LYS A 402 20.45 -10.66 -13.24
N ALA A 403 19.90 -11.35 -12.24
CA ALA A 403 20.49 -12.12 -11.12
C ALA A 403 21.81 -11.67 -10.43
N LYS A 404 22.34 -10.48 -10.73
CA LYS A 404 23.64 -9.96 -10.26
C LYS A 404 23.53 -8.58 -9.60
N LYS A 405 22.37 -7.92 -9.66
CA LYS A 405 22.10 -6.74 -8.84
C LYS A 405 21.65 -7.20 -7.46
N VAL A 406 22.57 -7.06 -6.53
CA VAL A 406 22.39 -7.41 -5.13
C VAL A 406 22.42 -6.11 -4.34
N GLY A 407 21.39 -5.89 -3.52
CA GLY A 407 21.36 -4.74 -2.61
C GLY A 407 22.28 -5.00 -1.44
N VAL A 408 23.43 -4.35 -1.42
CA VAL A 408 24.41 -4.43 -0.32
C VAL A 408 24.42 -3.08 0.40
N PRO A 409 24.40 -3.04 1.75
CA PRO A 409 24.49 -1.77 2.46
C PRO A 409 25.78 -1.02 2.16
N THR A 410 25.64 0.24 1.76
CA THR A 410 26.75 1.17 1.52
C THR A 410 26.69 2.33 2.51
N PRO A 411 27.83 2.88 2.97
CA PRO A 411 27.82 4.06 3.84
C PRO A 411 27.16 5.25 3.15
N MET A 412 26.26 5.95 3.85
CA MET A 412 25.75 7.26 3.45
C MET A 412 26.91 8.26 3.59
N ASN A 413 27.36 8.85 2.48
CA ASN A 413 28.40 9.88 2.57
C ASN A 413 27.77 11.20 3.03
N SER A 414 28.10 11.65 4.24
CA SER A 414 27.74 12.98 4.74
C SER A 414 28.37 14.07 3.87
N ALA A 415 27.60 14.67 2.98
CA ALA A 415 28.00 15.87 2.25
C ALA A 415 27.87 17.11 3.15
N THR A 416 28.70 17.19 4.19
CA THR A 416 28.86 18.41 5.01
C THR A 416 30.30 18.53 5.48
N SER A 417 31.19 18.97 4.60
CA SER A 417 32.48 19.59 4.96
C SER A 417 33.04 20.37 3.76
N PRO A 418 32.88 21.71 3.72
CA PRO A 418 33.60 22.53 2.76
C PRO A 418 35.03 22.73 3.29
N GLY A 419 35.95 21.83 2.93
CA GLY A 419 37.37 22.04 3.23
C GLY A 419 38.19 20.76 3.33
N GLY A 420 38.81 20.34 2.23
CA GLY A 420 39.78 19.25 2.24
C GLY A 420 40.57 19.18 0.94
N LYS A 421 41.78 19.76 0.98
CA LYS A 421 42.72 19.92 -0.14
C LYS A 421 43.05 18.62 -0.89
N ASP A 422 43.19 18.77 -2.20
CA ASP A 422 43.83 17.85 -3.14
C ASP A 422 45.08 17.15 -2.58
N LYS A 423 45.09 15.82 -2.63
CA LYS A 423 46.34 15.05 -2.71
C LYS A 423 46.23 13.98 -3.79
N LYS A 424 46.85 14.27 -4.93
CA LYS A 424 47.28 13.30 -5.94
C LYS A 424 48.18 12.24 -5.29
N GLY A 425 47.87 10.97 -5.51
CA GLY A 425 48.73 9.84 -5.19
C GLY A 425 48.34 8.62 -6.04
N SER A 426 49.16 8.33 -7.04
CA SER A 426 49.04 7.16 -7.91
C SER A 426 49.49 5.89 -7.19
N ARG A 427 48.76 4.78 -7.36
CA ARG A 427 49.32 3.44 -7.59
C ARG A 427 48.26 2.45 -8.07
N ALA A 428 48.69 1.64 -9.02
CA ALA A 428 47.93 0.72 -9.84
C ALA A 428 47.72 -0.66 -9.20
N ASN A 429 46.91 -1.47 -9.90
CA ASN A 429 46.67 -2.92 -9.80
C ASN A 429 45.66 -3.43 -8.75
N SER A 430 44.41 -3.62 -9.19
CA SER A 430 43.61 -4.84 -8.97
C SER A 430 42.41 -4.87 -9.94
N PRO A 431 41.96 -6.06 -10.39
CA PRO A 431 41.11 -6.22 -11.57
C PRO A 431 39.65 -5.83 -11.31
N ALA A 432 39.03 -5.28 -12.35
CA ALA A 432 37.72 -4.67 -12.37
C ALA A 432 36.58 -5.57 -11.85
N GLY A 433 36.08 -5.27 -10.65
CA GLY A 433 34.73 -5.60 -10.20
C GLY A 433 33.84 -4.37 -10.34
N GLN A 434 32.86 -4.43 -11.25
CA GLN A 434 31.86 -3.38 -11.46
C GLN A 434 30.94 -3.28 -10.23
N GLY A 435 31.33 -2.46 -9.25
CA GLY A 435 30.54 -2.14 -8.06
C GLY A 435 30.49 -0.64 -7.74
N ALA A 436 30.77 0.23 -8.72
CA ALA A 436 30.80 1.68 -8.55
C ALA A 436 29.87 2.36 -9.56
N ARG A 437 28.60 2.59 -9.19
CA ARG A 437 27.63 3.35 -10.02
C ARG A 437 26.63 4.21 -9.24
N MET A 438 27.07 4.87 -8.17
CA MET A 438 26.35 6.05 -7.66
C MET A 438 27.33 7.16 -7.29
N ARG A 439 28.22 7.47 -8.23
CA ARG A 439 29.17 8.60 -8.19
C ARG A 439 29.59 9.13 -9.57
N LYS A 440 29.00 8.63 -10.65
CA LYS A 440 28.42 9.61 -11.56
C LYS A 440 27.22 10.10 -10.77
N GLU A 441 27.12 11.41 -10.54
CA GLU A 441 25.81 12.04 -10.52
C GLU A 441 24.95 11.21 -11.49
N THR A 442 23.84 10.63 -11.04
CA THR A 442 22.70 10.65 -11.97
C THR A 442 22.63 12.12 -12.31
N ASP A 443 23.28 12.47 -13.43
CA ASP A 443 23.24 13.79 -14.03
C ASP A 443 21.77 14.12 -13.86
N ALA A 444 21.45 15.18 -13.12
CA ALA A 444 20.05 15.34 -12.77
C ALA A 444 19.21 15.34 -14.07
N ASP A 445 19.82 15.83 -15.16
CA ASP A 445 19.45 15.75 -16.58
C ASP A 445 19.10 14.34 -17.14
N GLN A 446 19.50 13.25 -16.47
CA GLN A 446 19.24 11.85 -16.83
C GLN A 446 18.18 11.18 -15.95
N ILE A 447 17.51 11.92 -15.06
CA ILE A 447 16.42 11.37 -14.25
C ILE A 447 15.15 11.27 -15.12
N ASP A 448 14.62 10.05 -15.22
CA ASP A 448 13.34 9.77 -15.85
C ASP A 448 12.24 9.84 -14.79
N PHE A 449 11.55 10.99 -14.75
CA PHE A 449 10.47 11.26 -13.79
C PHE A 449 9.22 10.39 -14.00
N ASN A 450 9.05 9.80 -15.18
CA ASN A 450 7.94 8.87 -15.44
C ASN A 450 8.15 7.51 -14.79
N LYS A 451 9.41 7.15 -14.49
CA LYS A 451 9.78 5.93 -13.79
C LYS A 451 9.87 6.20 -12.29
N LYS A 452 8.79 6.02 -11.56
CA LYS A 452 8.71 6.32 -10.12
C LYS A 452 8.14 5.16 -9.32
N ILE A 453 8.70 4.94 -8.13
CA ILE A 453 8.17 3.99 -7.16
C ILE A 453 7.37 4.76 -6.12
N LEU A 454 6.05 4.75 -6.24
CA LEU A 454 5.16 5.45 -5.31
C LEU A 454 4.60 4.51 -4.24
N HIS A 455 4.28 3.27 -4.60
CA HIS A 455 3.56 2.33 -3.75
C HIS A 455 4.40 1.11 -3.41
N MET A 456 4.42 0.76 -2.13
CA MET A 456 5.21 -0.36 -1.62
C MET A 456 4.65 -0.90 -0.31
N SER A 457 4.95 -2.16 -0.01
CA SER A 457 4.60 -2.78 1.25
C SER A 457 5.73 -3.68 1.75
N TRP A 458 5.88 -3.78 3.07
CA TRP A 458 6.87 -4.62 3.73
C TRP A 458 6.16 -5.75 4.46
N HIS A 459 6.65 -6.99 4.33
CA HIS A 459 6.08 -8.16 4.99
C HIS A 459 6.17 -8.04 6.54
N PRO A 460 5.08 -8.25 7.29
CA PRO A 460 5.04 -7.95 8.72
C PRO A 460 6.04 -8.74 9.59
N PHE A 461 6.53 -9.89 9.11
CA PHE A 461 7.42 -10.77 9.90
C PHE A 461 8.72 -11.19 9.21
N GLU A 462 8.92 -10.83 7.93
CA GLU A 462 10.06 -11.30 7.14
C GLU A 462 10.67 -10.13 6.38
N ASP A 463 11.95 -10.26 6.01
CA ASP A 463 12.63 -9.28 5.16
C ASP A 463 12.27 -9.51 3.70
N SER A 464 11.00 -9.33 3.39
CA SER A 464 10.43 -9.41 2.04
C SER A 464 9.59 -8.16 1.78
N ILE A 465 9.75 -7.60 0.59
CA ILE A 465 9.11 -6.35 0.19
C ILE A 465 8.42 -6.51 -1.15
N ALA A 466 7.26 -5.87 -1.29
CA ALA A 466 6.48 -5.79 -2.51
C ALA A 466 6.51 -4.35 -3.04
N ILE A 467 6.93 -4.18 -4.28
CA ILE A 467 7.16 -2.88 -4.92
C ILE A 467 6.33 -2.81 -6.20
N ALA A 468 5.47 -1.79 -6.30
CA ALA A 468 4.77 -1.49 -7.55
C ALA A 468 5.65 -0.60 -8.44
N ALA A 469 5.85 -1.03 -9.68
CA ALA A 469 6.46 -0.23 -10.73
C ALA A 469 5.57 -0.32 -11.98
N THR A 470 4.79 0.72 -12.23
CA THR A 470 3.78 0.76 -13.30
C THR A 470 2.75 -0.37 -13.13
N ASN A 471 2.66 -1.33 -14.04
CA ASN A 471 1.76 -2.50 -13.94
C ASN A 471 2.45 -3.75 -13.35
N ASN A 472 3.73 -3.64 -12.99
CA ASN A 472 4.51 -4.76 -12.48
C ASN A 472 4.63 -4.71 -10.97
N LEU A 473 4.37 -5.85 -10.32
CA LEU A 473 4.57 -6.06 -8.89
C LEU A 473 5.85 -6.86 -8.69
N PHE A 474 6.90 -6.20 -8.21
CA PHE A 474 8.19 -6.83 -7.89
C PHE A 474 8.22 -7.27 -6.43
N VAL A 475 8.74 -8.46 -6.17
CA VAL A 475 9.01 -8.98 -4.82
C VAL A 475 10.51 -9.17 -4.67
N PHE A 476 11.08 -8.56 -3.63
CA PHE A 476 12.46 -8.74 -3.22
C PHE A 476 12.50 -9.34 -1.82
N SER A 477 13.49 -10.19 -1.54
CA SER A 477 13.73 -10.74 -0.21
C SER A 477 15.20 -10.64 0.16
N ALA A 478 15.50 -10.40 1.43
CA ALA A 478 16.82 -10.58 1.97
C ALA A 478 17.09 -12.07 2.23
N LEU A 479 18.29 -12.54 1.87
CA LEU A 479 18.77 -13.90 2.13
C LEU A 479 19.86 -13.92 3.20
#